data_AF-A0A011UTD3-F1
#
_entry.id   AF-A0A011UTD3-F1
#
_cell.length_a   1.000
_cell.length_b   1.000
_cell.length_c   1.000
_cell.angle_alpha   90.00
_cell.angle_beta   90.00
_cell.angle_gamma   90.00
#
_symmetry.space_group_name_H-M   'P 1'
#
loop_
_entity.id
_entity.type
_entity.pdbx_description
1 polymer ?
#
loop_
_entity_poly.entity_id
_entity_poly.type
_entity_poly.pdbx_seq_one_letter_code
_entity_poly.pdbx_strand_id
1 'polypeptide(L)' 'MNRHAIWIAPSFAALLAASGCSKTTTVSECDGWRKLTPSAETRQIIIHNDKPFAQGVAAHNTFGTKRGCWK' A
#
# COMPACT_ATOMS: atom_id res chain seq x y z
N MET A 1 54.40 -5.67 0.64
CA MET A 1 53.10 -5.50 1.32
C MET A 1 52.60 -4.08 1.07
N ASN A 2 51.62 -3.91 0.18
CA ASN A 2 51.20 -2.60 -0.33
C ASN A 2 50.34 -1.87 0.70
N ARG A 3 50.94 -0.87 1.36
CA ARG A 3 50.36 -0.05 2.45
C ARG A 3 49.11 0.74 2.04
N HIS A 4 48.82 0.85 0.75
CA HIS A 4 47.65 1.55 0.21
C HIS A 4 46.34 0.77 0.37
N ALA A 5 46.41 -0.57 0.46
CA ALA A 5 45.21 -1.40 0.64
C ALA A 5 44.55 -1.23 2.02
N ILE A 6 45.32 -0.77 3.01
CA ILE A 6 44.88 -0.63 4.41
C ILE A 6 43.92 0.55 4.60
N TRP A 7 44.03 1.60 3.77
CA TRP A 7 43.22 2.82 3.89
C TRP A 7 41.97 2.84 3.00
N ILE A 8 41.93 2.01 1.96
CA ILE A 8 40.83 1.98 0.98
C ILE A 8 39.66 1.11 1.48
N ALA A 9 39.95 0.01 2.18
CA ALA A 9 38.94 -0.91 2.71
C ALA A 9 37.93 -0.28 3.70
N PRO A 10 38.34 0.50 4.72
CA PRO A 10 37.38 1.06 5.70
C PRO A 10 36.51 2.17 5.10
N SER A 11 37.03 2.90 4.11
CA SER A 11 36.33 4.02 3.47
C SER A 11 35.16 3.54 2.61
N PHE A 12 35.31 2.40 1.93
CA PHE A 12 34.25 1.82 1.11
C PHE A 12 33.11 1.23 1.95
N ALA A 13 33.45 0.59 3.09
CA ALA A 13 32.46 0.05 4.02
C ALA A 13 31.58 1.16 4.66
N ALA A 14 32.15 2.33 4.96
CA ALA A 14 31.41 3.47 5.49
C ALA A 14 30.40 4.05 4.47
N LEU A 15 30.77 4.08 3.19
CA LEU A 15 29.88 4.54 2.10
C LEU A 15 28.72 3.57 1.85
N LEU A 16 28.94 2.26 1.97
CA LEU A 16 27.86 1.25 1.90
C LEU A 16 26.89 1.35 3.09
N ALA A 17 27.41 1.61 4.31
CA ALA A 17 26.55 1.81 5.47
C ALA A 17 25.71 3.10 5.39
N ALA A 18 26.24 4.15 4.76
CA ALA A 18 25.56 5.44 4.61
C ALA A 18 24.52 5.49 3.45
N SER A 19 24.59 4.55 2.49
CA SER A 19 23.68 4.49 1.33
C SER A 19 22.41 3.67 1.57
N GLY A 20 22.24 3.10 2.77
CA GLY A 20 21.04 2.39 3.18
C GLY A 20 19.88 3.32 3.53
N CYS A 21 19.24 3.96 2.54
CA CYS A 21 17.96 4.64 2.76
C CYS A 21 16.85 3.56 2.87
N SER A 22 16.81 2.85 3.99
CA SER A 22 15.72 1.90 4.28
C SER A 22 14.50 2.69 4.77
N LYS A 23 13.88 3.46 3.86
CA LYS A 23 12.51 3.93 4.10
C LYS A 23 11.59 2.73 3.85
N THR A 24 11.44 1.90 4.87
CA THR A 24 10.31 0.97 4.95
C THR A 24 9.07 1.81 5.18
N THR A 25 8.48 2.35 4.11
CA THR A 25 7.10 2.82 4.17
C THR A 25 6.26 1.60 4.49
N THR A 26 5.69 1.56 5.69
CA THR A 26 4.69 0.55 6.06
C THR A 26 3.48 0.80 5.17
N VAL A 27 3.36 0.05 4.08
CA VAL A 27 2.16 0.08 3.24
C VAL A 27 1.02 -0.45 4.10
N SER A 28 0.06 0.42 4.40
CA SER A 28 -1.16 0.03 5.10
C SER A 28 -2.10 -0.63 4.09
N GLU A 29 -2.80 -1.68 4.50
CA GLU A 29 -3.85 -2.30 3.68
C GLU A 29 -5.01 -1.33 3.39
N CYS A 30 -5.08 -0.22 4.13
CA CYS A 30 -6.07 0.82 3.93
C CYS A 30 -5.57 1.98 3.04
N ASP A 31 -4.32 1.95 2.57
CA ASP A 31 -3.78 3.02 1.73
C ASP A 31 -4.58 3.12 0.43
N GLY A 32 -5.17 4.29 0.19
CA GLY A 32 -6.05 4.54 -0.96
C GLY A 32 -7.45 3.92 -0.85
N TRP A 33 -7.79 3.24 0.25
CA TRP A 33 -9.10 2.64 0.44
C TRP A 33 -10.16 3.71 0.67
N ARG A 34 -11.24 3.68 -0.11
CA ARG A 34 -12.36 4.63 0.01
C ARG A 34 -13.69 3.90 0.00
N LYS A 35 -14.63 4.39 0.82
CA LYS A 35 -15.97 3.83 0.88
C LYS A 35 -16.71 4.15 -0.41
N LEU A 36 -17.28 3.12 -1.03
CA LEU A 36 -18.14 3.28 -2.20
C LEU A 36 -19.55 3.64 -1.73
N THR A 37 -20.03 4.82 -2.12
CA THR A 37 -21.36 5.33 -1.77
C THR A 37 -22.14 5.75 -3.03
N PRO A 38 -22.56 4.81 -3.89
CA PRO A 38 -23.36 5.15 -5.06
C PRO A 38 -24.71 5.75 -4.63
N SER A 39 -25.30 6.59 -5.48
CA SER A 39 -26.63 7.16 -5.24
C SER A 39 -27.70 6.06 -5.13
N ALA A 40 -28.90 6.39 -4.66
CA ALA A 40 -30.01 5.44 -4.62
C ALA A 40 -30.36 4.91 -6.03
N GLU A 41 -30.43 5.82 -7.00
CA GLU A 41 -30.67 5.49 -8.40
C GLU A 41 -29.59 4.56 -8.97
N THR A 42 -28.31 4.91 -8.79
CA THR A 42 -27.19 4.09 -9.28
C THR A 42 -27.19 2.70 -8.64
N ARG A 43 -27.55 2.59 -7.34
CA ARG A 43 -27.68 1.29 -6.68
C ARG A 43 -28.76 0.45 -7.33
N GLN A 44 -29.93 1.00 -7.64
CA GLN A 44 -31.00 0.26 -8.32
C GLN A 44 -30.56 -0.23 -9.71
N ILE A 45 -29.92 0.65 -10.49
CA ILE A 45 -29.40 0.31 -11.81
C ILE A 45 -28.40 -0.83 -11.73
N ILE A 46 -27.42 -0.76 -10.82
CA ILE A 46 -26.41 -1.80 -10.67
C ILE A 46 -27.04 -3.10 -10.17
N ILE A 47 -27.92 -3.06 -9.16
CA ILE A 47 -28.56 -4.27 -8.63
C ILE A 47 -29.37 -4.99 -9.71
N HIS A 48 -30.05 -4.24 -10.57
CA HIS A 48 -30.88 -4.80 -11.64
C HIS A 48 -30.04 -5.35 -12.80
N ASN A 49 -29.02 -4.60 -13.24
CA ASN A 49 -28.29 -4.89 -14.47
C ASN A 49 -26.99 -5.67 -14.24
N ASP A 50 -26.35 -5.53 -13.07
CA ASP A 50 -25.05 -6.13 -12.75
C ASP A 50 -24.97 -6.50 -11.26
N LYS A 51 -25.73 -7.53 -10.90
CA LYS A 51 -25.75 -8.08 -9.54
C LYS A 51 -24.35 -8.50 -9.05
N PRO A 52 -23.47 -9.13 -9.85
CA PRO A 52 -22.10 -9.41 -9.42
C PRO A 52 -21.32 -8.14 -9.02
N PHE A 53 -21.43 -7.05 -9.78
CA PHE A 53 -20.80 -5.79 -9.39
C PHE A 53 -21.39 -5.22 -8.10
N ALA A 54 -22.71 -5.26 -7.90
CA ALA A 54 -23.34 -4.87 -6.63
C ALA A 54 -22.77 -5.65 -5.44
N GLN A 55 -22.57 -6.96 -5.60
CA GLN A 55 -21.96 -7.81 -4.58
C GLN A 55 -20.50 -7.44 -4.33
N GLY A 56 -19.75 -7.09 -5.37
CA GLY A 56 -18.39 -6.56 -5.26
C GLY A 56 -18.31 -5.26 -4.45
N VAL A 57 -19.21 -4.31 -4.71
CA VAL A 57 -19.32 -3.05 -3.95
C VAL A 57 -19.60 -3.33 -2.47
N ALA A 58 -20.51 -4.26 -2.18
CA ALA A 58 -20.80 -4.67 -0.81
C ALA A 58 -19.59 -5.32 -0.14
N ALA A 59 -18.92 -6.25 -0.81
CA ALA A 59 -17.72 -6.93 -0.30
C ALA A 59 -16.56 -5.97 -0.03
N HIS A 60 -16.30 -5.02 -0.94
CA HIS A 60 -15.33 -3.94 -0.77
C HIS A 60 -15.61 -3.14 0.51
N ASN A 61 -16.85 -2.70 0.70
CA ASN A 61 -17.22 -1.97 1.90
C ASN A 61 -17.14 -2.85 3.16
N THR A 62 -17.55 -4.11 3.11
CA THR A 62 -17.39 -5.01 4.27
C THR A 62 -15.92 -5.22 4.65
N PHE A 63 -15.03 -5.36 3.67
CA PHE A 63 -13.59 -5.48 3.91
C PHE A 63 -13.03 -4.23 4.61
N GLY A 64 -13.34 -3.04 4.10
CA GLY A 64 -12.90 -1.78 4.70
C GLY A 64 -13.36 -1.62 6.15
N THR A 65 -14.59 -2.03 6.47
CA THR A 65 -15.08 -2.05 7.87
C THR A 65 -14.26 -2.98 8.75
N LYS A 66 -14.03 -4.21 8.30
CA LYS A 66 -13.30 -5.23 9.07
C LYS A 66 -11.84 -4.84 9.35
N ARG A 67 -11.23 -4.07 8.45
CA ARG A 67 -9.84 -3.62 8.56
C ARG A 67 -9.68 -2.22 9.17
N GLY A 68 -10.79 -1.57 9.56
CA GLY A 68 -10.75 -0.23 10.13
C GLY A 68 -10.28 0.85 9.15
N CYS A 69 -10.54 0.66 7.85
CA CYS A 69 -10.10 1.57 6.80
C CYS A 69 -10.97 2.82 6.63
N TRP A 70 -12.02 2.98 7.44
CA TRP A 70 -12.87 4.17 7.45
C TRP A 70 -12.27 5.22 8.37
N LYS A 71 -11.26 5.92 7.88
CA LYS A 71 -10.72 7.12 8.51
C LYS A 71 -11.24 8.36 7.81
#